data_AF-A0A1S1V8X4-F1
#
_entry.id   AF-A0A1S1V8X4-F1
#
_cell.length_a   1.000
_cell.length_b   1.000
_cell.length_c   1.000
_cell.angle_alpha   90.00
_cell.angle_beta   90.00
_cell.angle_gamma   90.00
#
_symmetry.space_group_name_H-M   'P 1'
#
loop_
_entity.id
_entity.type
_entity.pdbx_description
1 polymer ?
#
loop_
_entity_poly.entity_id
_entity_poly.type
_entity_poly.pdbx_seq_one_letter_code
_entity_poly.pdbx_strand_id
1 'polypeptide(L)'
;MTNKDLMLKYIQKFRLECHYRLDMTASEYDQMPIHIYKGAHKGAFDEMMSEFELDSELQEKLNSIYDFFERIVVEKDNYNIADRLTVKAIEGGEF
;
A
#
# COMPACT_ATOMS: atom_id res chain seq x y z
N MET A 1 -6.45 -19.23 3.36
CA MET A 1 -5.65 -18.09 2.87
C MET A 1 -4.62 -17.77 3.93
N THR A 2 -3.35 -17.60 3.58
CA THR A 2 -2.26 -17.36 4.54
C THR A 2 -2.11 -15.87 4.86
N ASN A 3 -1.41 -15.52 5.93
CA ASN A 3 -1.10 -14.11 6.25
C ASN A 3 -0.35 -13.44 5.09
N LYS A 4 0.56 -14.17 4.43
CA LYS A 4 1.27 -13.70 3.23
C LYS A 4 0.29 -13.39 2.08
N ASP A 5 -0.69 -14.25 1.85
CA ASP A 5 -1.71 -14.00 0.81
C ASP A 5 -2.53 -12.74 1.12
N LEU A 6 -2.89 -12.52 2.40
CA LEU A 6 -3.60 -11.32 2.85
C LEU A 6 -2.77 -10.04 2.66
N MET A 7 -1.46 -10.09 2.97
CA MET A 7 -0.55 -8.96 2.75
C MET A 7 -0.38 -8.63 1.26
N LEU A 8 -0.26 -9.66 0.40
CA LEU A 8 -0.21 -9.46 -1.05
C LEU A 8 -1.55 -8.96 -1.61
N LYS A 9 -2.67 -9.42 -1.06
CA LYS A 9 -4.01 -8.93 -1.42
C LYS A 9 -4.20 -7.46 -1.05
N TYR A 10 -3.72 -7.05 0.12
CA TYR A 10 -3.67 -5.65 0.52
C TYR A 10 -2.91 -4.79 -0.50
N ILE A 11 -1.72 -5.23 -0.95
CA ILE A 11 -0.97 -4.50 -2.00
C ILE A 11 -1.75 -4.38 -3.30
N GLN A 12 -2.48 -5.42 -3.71
CA GLN A 12 -3.35 -5.34 -4.90
C GLN A 12 -4.43 -4.26 -4.75
N LYS A 13 -5.13 -4.23 -3.61
CA LYS A 13 -6.15 -3.20 -3.34
C LYS A 13 -5.54 -1.80 -3.24
N PHE A 14 -4.39 -1.68 -2.56
CA PHE A 14 -3.64 -0.43 -2.47
C PHE A 14 -3.27 0.14 -3.85
N ARG A 15 -2.82 -0.71 -4.79
CA ARG A 15 -2.54 -0.30 -6.18
C ARG A 15 -3.78 0.23 -6.88
N LEU A 16 -4.92 -0.45 -6.74
CA LEU A 16 -6.18 -0.02 -7.34
C LEU A 16 -6.61 1.34 -6.79
N GLU A 17 -6.53 1.53 -5.47
CA GLU A 17 -6.86 2.79 -4.81
C GLU A 17 -5.91 3.93 -5.22
N CYS A 18 -4.62 3.64 -5.43
CA CYS A 18 -3.65 4.57 -5.98
C CYS A 18 -4.05 5.01 -7.40
N HIS A 19 -4.32 4.06 -8.29
CA HIS A 19 -4.71 4.35 -9.67
C HIS A 19 -5.99 5.19 -9.72
N TYR A 20 -7.03 4.79 -8.98
CA TYR A 20 -8.29 5.53 -8.91
C TYR A 20 -8.08 7.00 -8.51
N ARG A 21 -7.22 7.28 -7.52
CA ARG A 21 -6.96 8.66 -7.07
C ARG A 21 -6.06 9.44 -8.01
N LEU A 22 -5.06 8.79 -8.62
CA LEU A 22 -4.20 9.41 -9.62
C LEU A 22 -5.02 9.82 -10.86
N ASP A 23 -5.95 8.97 -11.30
CA ASP A 23 -6.85 9.28 -12.41
C ASP A 23 -7.83 10.44 -12.09
N MET A 24 -8.11 10.67 -10.80
CA MET A 24 -8.97 11.76 -10.33
C MET A 24 -8.24 13.06 -10.01
N THR A 25 -6.90 13.07 -10.00
CA THR A 25 -6.13 14.28 -9.68
C THR A 25 -5.80 15.05 -10.97
N ALA A 26 -6.14 16.34 -10.98
CA ALA A 26 -5.79 17.21 -12.08
C ALA A 26 -4.26 17.34 -12.19
N SER A 27 -3.74 17.29 -13.42
CA SER A 27 -2.31 17.25 -13.78
C SER A 27 -1.44 18.40 -13.25
N GLU A 28 -2.03 19.40 -12.58
CA GLU A 28 -1.34 20.56 -12.01
C GLU A 28 -0.87 20.35 -10.55
N TYR A 29 -1.28 19.25 -9.89
CA TYR A 29 -0.95 18.92 -8.48
C TYR A 29 0.18 17.89 -8.33
N ASP A 30 1.01 17.72 -9.37
CA ASP A 30 2.04 16.67 -9.51
C ASP A 30 3.24 16.80 -8.53
N GLN A 31 3.14 17.65 -7.50
CA GLN A 31 4.14 17.75 -6.44
C GLN A 31 3.91 16.66 -5.39
N MET A 32 4.66 15.57 -5.53
CA MET A 32 4.80 14.44 -4.59
C MET A 32 3.46 13.90 -4.03
N PRO A 33 2.88 12.86 -4.67
CA PRO A 33 1.54 12.34 -4.35
C PRO A 33 1.46 11.53 -3.04
N ILE A 34 2.25 11.86 -2.01
CA ILE A 34 2.23 11.18 -0.70
C ILE A 34 0.82 11.20 -0.10
N HIS A 35 0.11 12.33 -0.23
CA HIS A 35 -1.28 12.43 0.23
C HIS A 35 -2.23 11.48 -0.51
N ILE A 36 -1.96 11.21 -1.80
CA ILE A 36 -2.69 10.22 -2.60
C ILE A 36 -2.42 8.82 -2.07
N TYR A 37 -1.15 8.48 -1.83
CA TYR A 37 -0.77 7.16 -1.30
C TYR A 37 -1.33 6.93 0.10
N LYS A 38 -1.32 7.95 0.97
CA LYS A 38 -1.95 7.86 2.29
C LYS A 38 -3.46 7.62 2.19
N GLY A 39 -4.12 8.33 1.27
CA GLY A 39 -5.55 8.12 1.00
C GLY A 39 -5.86 6.75 0.42
N ALA A 40 -4.95 6.21 -0.39
CA ALA A 40 -5.06 4.88 -0.98
C ALA A 40 -4.83 3.77 0.06
N HIS A 41 -3.86 3.95 0.97
CA HIS A 41 -3.64 3.06 2.10
C HIS A 41 -4.89 2.97 2.97
N LYS A 42 -5.46 4.11 3.36
CA LYS A 42 -6.69 4.12 4.16
C LYS A 42 -7.82 3.36 3.46
N GLY A 43 -8.06 3.63 2.18
CA GLY A 43 -9.10 2.95 1.40
C GLY A 43 -8.89 1.44 1.35
N ALA A 44 -7.69 1.00 1.01
CA ALA A 44 -7.36 -0.42 0.95
C ALA A 44 -7.40 -1.11 2.33
N PHE A 45 -6.99 -0.42 3.39
CA PHE A 45 -7.04 -0.93 4.75
C PHE A 45 -8.48 -1.10 5.24
N ASP A 46 -9.34 -0.08 5.05
CA ASP A 46 -10.76 -0.14 5.41
C ASP A 46 -11.47 -1.28 4.64
N GLU A 47 -11.13 -1.46 3.36
CA GLU A 47 -11.68 -2.55 2.53
C GLU A 47 -11.21 -3.93 3.05
N MET A 48 -9.93 -4.09 3.37
CA MET A 48 -9.40 -5.32 3.94
C MET A 48 -10.06 -5.67 5.29
N MET A 49 -10.29 -4.67 6.15
CA MET A 49 -11.00 -4.83 7.41
C MET A 49 -12.47 -5.22 7.23
N SER A 50 -13.11 -4.77 6.14
CA SER A 50 -14.50 -5.10 5.83
C SER A 50 -14.68 -6.49 5.22
N GLU A 51 -13.70 -6.95 4.43
CA GLU A 51 -13.76 -8.22 3.71
C GLU A 51 -13.23 -9.40 4.53
N PHE A 52 -12.30 -9.13 5.45
CA PHE A 52 -11.58 -10.16 6.19
C PHE A 52 -11.57 -9.84 7.69
N GLU A 53 -11.75 -10.87 8.52
CA GLU A 53 -11.52 -10.77 9.96
C GLU A 53 -10.01 -10.71 10.21
N LEU A 54 -9.43 -9.51 10.16
CA LEU A 54 -8.02 -9.28 10.46
C LEU A 54 -7.80 -9.18 11.97
N ASP A 55 -6.89 -9.99 12.51
CA ASP A 55 -6.42 -9.80 13.88
C ASP A 55 -5.52 -8.55 14.00
N SER A 56 -5.23 -8.16 15.24
CA SER A 56 -4.41 -6.97 15.52
C SER A 56 -2.99 -7.08 14.96
N GLU A 57 -2.40 -8.28 14.96
CA GLU A 57 -1.05 -8.50 14.44
C GLU A 57 -1.01 -8.22 12.93
N LEU A 58 -1.98 -8.74 12.18
CA LEU A 58 -2.04 -8.55 10.74
C LEU A 58 -2.36 -7.10 10.39
N GLN A 59 -3.22 -6.43 11.15
CA GLN A 59 -3.46 -4.98 10.99
C GLN A 59 -2.17 -4.16 11.15
N GLU A 60 -1.38 -4.44 12.19
CA GLU A 60 -0.08 -3.79 12.40
C GLU A 60 0.90 -4.07 11.25
N LYS A 61 0.89 -5.29 10.68
CA LYS A 61 1.68 -5.63 9.50
C LYS A 61 1.25 -4.85 8.26
N LEU A 62 -0.04 -4.69 8.00
CA LEU A 62 -0.52 -3.91 6.85
C LEU A 62 -0.10 -2.43 6.95
N ASN A 63 -0.14 -1.86 8.16
CA ASN A 63 0.38 -0.51 8.41
C ASN A 63 1.90 -0.45 8.21
N SER A 64 2.65 -1.43 8.73
CA SER A 64 4.11 -1.51 8.55
C SER A 64 4.53 -1.65 7.08
N ILE A 65 3.74 -2.37 6.28
CA ILE A 65 3.93 -2.49 4.84
C ILE A 65 3.75 -1.14 4.15
N TYR A 66 2.73 -0.36 4.55
CA TYR A 66 2.55 1.00 4.04
C TYR A 66 3.71 1.92 4.43
N ASP A 67 4.10 1.93 5.70
CA ASP A 67 5.22 2.75 6.18
C ASP A 67 6.52 2.43 5.43
N PHE A 68 6.76 1.15 5.15
CA PHE A 68 7.87 0.71 4.31
C PHE A 68 7.74 1.26 2.89
N PHE A 69 6.58 1.11 2.25
CA PHE A 69 6.34 1.65 0.91
C PHE A 69 6.54 3.17 0.85
N GLU A 70 5.97 3.92 1.81
CA GLU A 70 6.04 5.38 1.89
C GLU A 70 7.50 5.84 2.02
N ARG A 71 8.28 5.19 2.90
CA ARG A 71 9.70 5.46 3.03
C ARG A 71 10.43 5.23 1.70
N ILE A 72 10.22 4.10 1.03
CA ILE A 72 10.92 3.79 -0.22
C ILE A 72 10.52 4.75 -1.34
N VAL A 73 9.24 5.13 -1.45
CA VAL A 73 8.82 6.06 -2.51
C VAL A 73 9.41 7.45 -2.28
N VAL A 74 9.57 7.89 -1.03
CA VAL A 74 10.27 9.14 -0.69
C VAL A 74 11.76 9.05 -0.99
N GLU A 75 12.43 7.95 -0.62
CA GLU A 75 13.86 7.77 -0.83
C GLU A 75 14.27 7.61 -2.30
N LYS A 76 13.41 6.97 -3.10
CA LYS A 76 13.69 6.62 -4.50
C LYS A 76 13.01 7.52 -5.51
N ASP A 77 12.08 8.37 -5.06
CA ASP A 77 11.22 9.21 -5.88
C ASP A 77 10.59 8.42 -7.04
N ASN A 78 10.15 7.18 -6.76
CA ASN A 78 9.70 6.26 -7.79
C ASN A 78 8.72 5.21 -7.25
N TYR A 79 7.45 5.36 -7.63
CA TYR A 79 6.36 4.44 -7.27
C TYR A 79 6.64 2.99 -7.63
N ASN A 80 7.06 2.73 -8.88
CA ASN A 80 7.27 1.37 -9.38
C ASN A 80 8.42 0.66 -8.65
N ILE A 81 9.44 1.41 -8.22
CA ILE A 81 10.52 0.86 -7.41
C ILE A 81 10.01 0.54 -6.01
N ALA A 82 9.26 1.45 -5.38
CA ALA A 82 8.68 1.24 -4.06
C ALA A 82 7.77 0.02 -4.03
N ASP A 83 6.82 -0.06 -4.96
CA ASP A 83 5.90 -1.18 -5.10
C ASP A 83 6.62 -2.52 -5.24
N ARG A 84 7.58 -2.61 -6.16
CA ARG A 84 8.35 -3.84 -6.39
C ARG A 84 9.16 -4.26 -5.17
N LEU A 85 9.75 -3.31 -4.45
CA LEU A 85 10.53 -3.61 -3.25
C LEU A 85 9.61 -4.06 -2.10
N THR A 86 8.45 -3.42 -1.93
CA THR A 86 7.46 -3.83 -0.93
C THR A 86 6.95 -5.25 -1.18
N VAL A 87 6.62 -5.61 -2.43
CA VAL A 87 6.23 -7.00 -2.76
C VAL A 87 7.35 -7.99 -2.44
N LYS A 88 8.59 -7.67 -2.82
CA LYS A 88 9.73 -8.55 -2.52
C LYS A 88 9.94 -8.76 -1.02
N ALA A 89 9.76 -7.72 -0.21
CA ALA A 89 9.87 -7.80 1.25
C ALA A 89 8.79 -8.71 1.85
N ILE A 90 7.54 -8.60 1.39
CA ILE A 90 6.45 -9.53 1.76
C ILE A 90 6.78 -10.95 1.31
N GLU A 91 7.27 -11.12 0.08
CA GLU A 91 7.59 -12.43 -0.45
C GLU A 91 8.75 -13.12 0.29
N GLY A 92 9.73 -12.32 0.74
CA GLY A 92 10.88 -12.73 1.53
C GLY A 92 10.59 -12.95 3.02
N GLY A 93 9.39 -12.63 3.50
CA GLY A 93 9.00 -12.82 4.90
C GLY A 93 9.56 -11.77 5.86
N GLU A 94 9.80 -10.55 5.38
CA GLU A 94 10.20 -9.42 6.23
C GLU A 94 9.07 -8.93 7.15
N PHE A 95 7.83 -9.35 6.87
CA PHE A 95 6.61 -9.02 7.62
C PHE A 95 5.87 -10.29 8.09
#